data_AF-A0A7C6S0I4-F1
#
_entry.id   AF-A0A7C6S0I4-F1
#
_cell.length_a   1.000
_cell.length_b   1.000
_cell.length_c   1.000
_cell.angle_alpha   90.00
_cell.angle_beta   90.00
_cell.angle_gamma   90.00
#
_symmetry.space_group_name_H-M   'P 1'
#
loop_
_entity.id
_entity.type
_entity.pdbx_description
1 polymer ?
#
loop_
_entity_poly.entity_id
_entity_poly.type
_entity_poly.pdbx_seq_one_letter_code
_entity_poly.pdbx_strand_id
1 'polypeptide(L)'
;MLRRAAEKSSLSATFTSGIGKFSFQYRKAFTGGENNRNYKVDVTNNGITTTYTIPTFGASGTDETVHTFAQELNLEGEVVIKIYATGQTGNQQATFDNFAWTEHGDVEHNTVQFGGSSGADATVYTVNLTDLNYTGEVVVIIKNVGTATTNKQTVIDNVVWIENE
;
A
#
# COMPACT_ATOMS: atom_id res chain seq x y z
N MET A 1 19.60 -3.49 5.35
CA MET A 1 19.99 -2.11 5.76
C MET A 1 20.47 -1.35 4.53
N LEU A 2 19.84 -0.22 4.19
CA LEU A 2 20.24 0.65 3.07
C LEU A 2 21.27 1.69 3.55
N ARG A 3 22.53 1.61 3.09
CA ARG A 3 23.63 2.31 3.76
C ARG A 3 24.26 3.47 2.98
N ARG A 4 24.51 3.34 1.67
CA ARG A 4 25.16 4.38 0.86
C ARG A 4 25.02 4.15 -0.64
N ALA A 5 25.02 5.24 -1.42
CA ALA A 5 24.90 5.19 -2.89
C ALA A 5 26.07 4.46 -3.56
N ALA A 6 27.30 4.58 -3.03
CA ALA A 6 28.49 3.94 -3.58
C ALA A 6 28.44 2.39 -3.57
N GLU A 7 27.63 1.81 -2.69
CA GLU A 7 27.42 0.35 -2.60
C GLU A 7 26.21 -0.12 -3.42
N LYS A 8 25.59 0.78 -4.20
CA LYS A 8 24.35 0.54 -4.96
C LYS A 8 23.24 -0.09 -4.09
N SER A 9 23.20 0.23 -2.80
CA SER A 9 22.21 -0.34 -1.88
C SER A 9 20.80 0.04 -2.34
N SER A 10 19.96 -0.97 -2.57
CA SER A 10 18.56 -0.80 -2.93
C SER A 10 17.67 -1.87 -2.28
N LEU A 11 16.41 -1.53 -2.07
CA LEU A 11 15.31 -2.48 -1.87
C LEU A 11 14.48 -2.48 -3.14
N SER A 12 13.96 -3.63 -3.53
CA SER A 12 13.06 -3.75 -4.67
C SER A 12 11.98 -4.77 -4.40
N ALA A 13 10.78 -4.51 -4.92
CA ALA A 13 9.64 -5.41 -4.92
C ALA A 13 8.96 -5.36 -6.30
N THR A 14 8.42 -6.50 -6.71
CA THR A 14 7.63 -6.64 -7.93
C THR A 14 6.20 -6.98 -7.55
N PHE A 15 5.25 -6.22 -8.09
CA PHE A 15 3.81 -6.39 -7.93
C PHE A 15 3.25 -6.87 -9.27
N THR A 16 2.91 -8.15 -9.37
CA THR A 16 2.50 -8.77 -10.64
C THR A 16 1.09 -8.37 -11.07
N SER A 17 0.22 -8.05 -10.11
CA SER A 17 -1.20 -7.71 -10.31
C SER A 17 -1.46 -6.20 -10.40
N GLY A 18 -0.41 -5.39 -10.57
CA GLY A 18 -0.52 -3.93 -10.47
C GLY A 18 -0.52 -3.41 -9.05
N ILE A 19 -0.58 -2.09 -8.92
CA ILE A 19 -0.62 -1.40 -7.63
C ILE A 19 -1.55 -0.19 -7.67
N GLY A 20 -2.43 -0.09 -6.68
CA GLY A 20 -3.30 1.07 -6.47
C GLY A 20 -2.57 2.15 -5.68
N LYS A 21 -2.32 1.89 -4.40
CA LYS A 21 -1.60 2.81 -3.49
C LYS A 21 -0.33 2.15 -2.96
N PHE A 22 0.71 2.94 -2.72
CA PHE A 22 1.95 2.48 -2.10
C PHE A 22 2.42 3.46 -1.03
N SER A 23 2.82 2.93 0.12
CA SER A 23 3.32 3.72 1.23
C SER A 23 4.31 2.97 2.10
N PHE A 24 5.14 3.73 2.80
CA PHE A 24 6.00 3.24 3.86
C PHE A 24 6.39 4.38 4.80
N GLN A 25 6.83 4.03 6.00
CA GLN A 25 7.43 4.95 6.93
C GLN A 25 8.95 4.87 6.86
N TYR A 26 9.60 6.02 7.07
CA TYR A 26 11.05 6.10 7.05
C TYR A 26 11.59 7.04 8.13
N ARG A 27 12.76 6.70 8.67
CA ARG A 27 13.46 7.51 9.67
C ARG A 27 14.97 7.28 9.61
N LYS A 28 15.72 8.18 10.24
CA LYS A 28 17.17 8.09 10.40
C LYS A 28 17.53 6.88 11.26
N ALA A 29 18.50 6.06 10.82
CA ALA A 29 18.90 4.84 11.55
C ALA A 29 20.01 5.07 12.60
N PHE A 30 20.73 6.21 12.55
CA PHE A 30 21.80 6.55 13.51
C PHE A 30 21.88 8.06 13.77
N THR A 31 22.10 8.45 15.03
CA THR A 31 22.01 9.83 15.55
C THR A 31 23.23 10.71 15.28
N GLY A 32 24.34 10.18 14.77
CA GLY A 32 25.54 10.95 14.44
C GLY A 32 25.56 11.54 13.02
N GLY A 33 26.12 12.75 12.89
CA GLY A 33 26.56 13.37 11.63
C GLY A 33 25.53 14.28 10.93
N GLU A 34 26.06 15.27 10.20
CA GLU A 34 25.36 16.32 9.41
C GLU A 34 24.65 15.80 8.14
N ASN A 35 24.62 14.49 7.90
CA ASN A 35 24.28 13.99 6.57
C ASN A 35 22.79 14.22 6.26
N ASN A 36 22.46 14.98 5.23
CA ASN A 36 21.12 14.88 4.67
C ASN A 36 20.97 13.49 4.03
N ARG A 37 19.90 12.77 4.38
CA ARG A 37 19.63 11.42 3.85
C ARG A 37 18.88 11.60 2.53
N ASN A 38 19.51 11.22 1.43
CA ASN A 38 18.92 11.36 0.11
C ASN A 38 18.52 9.99 -0.43
N TYR A 39 17.23 9.81 -0.67
CA TYR A 39 16.70 8.56 -1.21
C TYR A 39 15.71 8.87 -2.34
N LYS A 40 15.60 7.92 -3.26
CA LYS A 40 14.62 7.96 -4.35
C LYS A 40 13.84 6.67 -4.41
N VAL A 41 12.64 6.78 -4.97
CA VAL A 41 11.76 5.66 -5.30
C VAL A 41 11.55 5.67 -6.80
N ASP A 42 12.03 4.66 -7.49
CA ASP A 42 11.67 4.42 -8.88
C ASP A 42 10.46 3.48 -8.92
N VAL A 43 9.46 3.84 -9.71
CA VAL A 43 8.30 3.01 -10.02
C VAL A 43 8.34 2.74 -11.52
N THR A 44 8.56 1.49 -11.89
CA THR A 44 8.64 1.05 -13.28
C THR A 44 7.41 0.23 -13.63
N ASN A 45 6.69 0.63 -14.67
CA ASN A 45 5.53 -0.10 -15.20
C ASN A 45 5.58 -0.02 -16.73
N ASN A 46 5.37 -1.16 -17.41
CA ASN A 46 5.42 -1.24 -18.88
C ASN A 46 6.68 -0.64 -19.52
N GLY A 47 7.84 -0.81 -18.86
CA GLY A 47 9.14 -0.29 -19.31
C GLY A 47 9.34 1.22 -19.09
N ILE A 48 8.34 1.94 -18.57
CA ILE A 48 8.43 3.36 -18.24
C ILE A 48 8.72 3.50 -16.75
N THR A 49 9.73 4.31 -16.40
CA THR A 49 10.12 4.57 -15.01
C THR A 49 9.77 6.00 -14.61
N THR A 50 8.99 6.13 -13.54
CA THR A 50 8.72 7.38 -12.83
C THR A 50 9.55 7.42 -11.55
N THR A 51 10.30 8.50 -11.34
CA THR A 51 11.16 8.65 -10.16
C THR A 51 10.59 9.68 -9.19
N TYR A 52 10.37 9.25 -7.96
CA TYR A 52 9.99 10.11 -6.84
C TYR A 52 11.19 10.41 -5.97
N THR A 53 11.38 11.69 -5.63
CA THR A 53 12.40 12.10 -4.66
C THR A 53 11.80 12.07 -3.26
N ILE A 54 12.43 11.35 -2.34
CA ILE A 54 12.05 11.40 -0.93
C ILE A 54 12.59 12.72 -0.37
N PRO A 55 11.75 13.56 0.27
CA PRO A 55 12.21 14.79 0.90
C PRO A 55 13.37 14.50 1.84
N THR A 56 14.41 15.34 1.79
CA THR A 56 15.53 15.21 2.72
C THR A 56 15.03 15.22 4.15
N PHE A 57 15.49 14.25 4.93
CA PHE A 57 15.12 14.07 6.32
C PHE A 57 16.35 13.82 7.17
N GLY A 58 16.27 14.14 8.47
CA GLY A 58 17.43 14.18 9.34
C GLY A 58 18.15 15.52 9.29
N ALA A 59 18.00 16.32 10.35
CA ALA A 59 18.97 17.38 10.63
C ALA A 59 20.32 16.78 11.11
N SER A 60 21.33 17.64 11.33
CA SER A 60 22.51 17.25 12.10
C SER A 60 22.11 16.82 13.52
N GLY A 61 22.74 15.77 14.05
CA GLY A 61 22.41 15.20 15.36
C GLY A 61 21.23 14.22 15.35
N THR A 62 20.70 13.90 16.54
CA THR A 62 19.58 12.96 16.70
C THR A 62 18.33 13.51 16.02
N ASP A 63 17.70 12.70 15.17
CA ASP A 63 16.37 12.98 14.60
C ASP A 63 15.50 11.73 14.76
N GLU A 64 14.48 11.84 15.61
CA GLU A 64 13.54 10.76 15.92
C GLU A 64 12.27 10.82 15.07
N THR A 65 12.15 11.83 14.19
CA THR A 65 10.97 12.05 13.37
C THR A 65 10.74 10.86 12.44
N VAL A 66 9.52 10.31 12.48
CA VAL A 66 9.06 9.30 11.53
C VAL A 66 8.33 10.00 10.41
N HIS A 67 8.84 9.87 9.20
CA HIS A 67 8.22 10.42 8.00
C HIS A 67 7.44 9.33 7.25
N THR A 68 6.50 9.76 6.42
CA THR A 68 5.71 8.85 5.59
C THR A 68 5.89 9.23 4.12
N PHE A 69 6.21 8.24 3.30
CA PHE A 69 6.06 8.32 1.86
C PHE A 69 4.73 7.65 1.49
N ALA A 70 3.92 8.33 0.68
CA ALA A 70 2.67 7.77 0.17
C ALA A 70 2.45 8.29 -1.25
N GLN A 71 2.05 7.40 -2.16
CA GLN A 71 1.67 7.72 -3.54
C GLN A 71 0.45 6.89 -3.95
N GLU A 72 -0.51 7.56 -4.60
CA GLU A 72 -1.52 6.89 -5.42
C GLU A 72 -0.91 6.68 -6.81
N LEU A 73 -0.81 5.43 -7.23
CA LEU A 73 -0.14 5.02 -8.45
C LEU A 73 -1.16 4.59 -9.51
N ASN A 74 -2.14 3.77 -9.13
CA ASN A 74 -3.18 3.24 -10.02
C ASN A 74 -2.60 2.70 -11.35
N LEU A 75 -1.62 1.80 -11.23
CA LEU A 75 -0.91 1.20 -12.36
C LEU A 75 -1.32 -0.26 -12.53
N GLU A 76 -1.74 -0.62 -13.74
CA GLU A 76 -2.10 -1.98 -14.15
C GLU A 76 -0.89 -2.82 -14.54
N GLY A 77 -1.02 -4.15 -14.44
CA GLY A 77 0.02 -5.10 -14.84
C GLY A 77 1.25 -5.07 -13.95
N GLU A 78 2.37 -5.65 -14.39
CA GLU A 78 3.56 -5.74 -13.55
C GLU A 78 4.13 -4.35 -13.20
N VAL A 79 4.33 -4.10 -11.91
CA VAL A 79 4.96 -2.88 -11.39
C VAL A 79 6.17 -3.26 -10.54
N VAL A 80 7.32 -2.67 -10.86
CA VAL A 80 8.55 -2.81 -10.06
C VAL A 80 8.79 -1.52 -9.29
N ILE A 81 8.85 -1.62 -7.97
CA ILE A 81 9.23 -0.50 -7.11
C ILE A 81 10.65 -0.73 -6.60
N LYS A 82 11.47 0.31 -6.66
CA LYS A 82 12.84 0.31 -6.17
C LYS A 82 13.13 1.52 -5.31
N ILE A 83 13.57 1.29 -4.07
CA ILE A 83 14.01 2.33 -3.14
C ILE A 83 15.52 2.27 -3.03
N TYR A 84 16.20 3.39 -3.25
CA TYR A 84 17.67 3.41 -3.27
C TYR A 84 18.25 4.71 -2.72
N ALA A 85 19.43 4.59 -2.12
CA ALA A 85 20.18 5.75 -1.63
C ALA A 85 20.76 6.53 -2.82
N THR A 86 20.71 7.86 -2.74
CA THR A 86 21.27 8.79 -3.72
C THR A 86 22.19 9.82 -3.03
N GLY A 87 22.88 10.67 -3.79
CA GLY A 87 23.73 11.71 -3.21
C GLY A 87 25.13 11.24 -2.76
N GLN A 88 25.77 12.05 -1.91
CA GLN A 88 27.21 12.06 -1.63
C GLN A 88 27.78 10.78 -1.00
N THR A 89 29.11 10.65 -1.12
CA THR A 89 29.93 9.63 -0.45
C THR A 89 29.86 9.78 1.06
N GLY A 90 29.21 8.83 1.74
CA GLY A 90 29.07 8.83 3.19
C GLY A 90 28.01 7.84 3.66
N ASN A 91 27.94 7.59 4.96
CA ASN A 91 26.87 6.76 5.54
C ASN A 91 25.56 7.56 5.58
N GLN A 92 24.55 7.07 4.87
CA GLN A 92 23.21 7.68 4.78
C GLN A 92 22.13 6.79 5.38
N GLN A 93 22.48 5.92 6.32
CA GLN A 93 21.61 4.86 6.84
C GLN A 93 20.23 5.38 7.26
N ALA A 94 19.20 4.73 6.73
CA ALA A 94 17.81 4.93 7.09
C ALA A 94 17.12 3.58 7.30
N THR A 95 16.11 3.61 8.17
CA THR A 95 15.18 2.51 8.37
C THR A 95 13.93 2.81 7.58
N PHE A 96 13.44 1.81 6.87
CA PHE A 96 12.19 1.83 6.12
C PHE A 96 11.33 0.70 6.67
N ASP A 97 10.11 1.00 7.06
CA ASP A 97 9.24 0.07 7.76
C ASP A 97 7.77 0.41 7.52
N ASN A 98 6.85 -0.42 8.01
CA ASN A 98 5.41 -0.24 7.88
C ASN A 98 4.98 -0.04 6.42
N PHE A 99 5.51 -0.90 5.54
CA PHE A 99 5.12 -0.93 4.13
C PHE A 99 3.65 -1.34 4.01
N ALA A 100 2.90 -0.57 3.23
CA ALA A 100 1.50 -0.85 2.95
C ALA A 100 1.19 -0.52 1.49
N TRP A 101 0.41 -1.39 0.84
CA TRP A 101 -0.06 -1.20 -0.52
C TRP A 101 -1.47 -1.76 -0.69
N THR A 102 -2.12 -1.36 -1.78
CA THR A 102 -3.33 -2.00 -2.31
C THR A 102 -3.03 -2.51 -3.72
N GLU A 103 -3.62 -3.62 -4.13
CA GLU A 103 -3.51 -4.05 -5.52
C GLU A 103 -4.24 -3.06 -6.44
N HIS A 104 -3.88 -3.06 -7.72
CA HIS A 104 -4.62 -2.25 -8.68
C HIS A 104 -6.05 -2.78 -8.78
N GLY A 105 -7.04 -1.89 -8.71
CA GLY A 105 -8.44 -2.30 -8.75
C GLY A 105 -8.96 -2.90 -7.44
N ASP A 106 -8.16 -3.00 -6.38
CA ASP A 106 -8.71 -3.29 -5.05
C ASP A 106 -9.66 -2.15 -4.64
N VAL A 107 -10.97 -2.41 -4.72
CA VAL A 107 -12.00 -1.50 -4.26
C VAL A 107 -12.76 -2.15 -3.12
N GLU A 108 -12.60 -1.61 -1.92
CA GLU A 108 -13.35 -2.05 -0.76
C GLU A 108 -14.72 -1.35 -0.72
N HIS A 109 -15.79 -2.14 -0.74
CA HIS A 109 -17.15 -1.68 -0.52
C HIS A 109 -17.68 -2.25 0.80
N ASN A 110 -18.09 -1.35 1.70
CA ASN A 110 -18.74 -1.73 2.95
C ASN A 110 -20.26 -1.62 2.80
N THR A 111 -20.98 -2.61 3.35
CA THR A 111 -22.42 -2.50 3.51
C THR A 111 -22.76 -1.52 4.62
N VAL A 112 -24.02 -1.13 4.71
CA VAL A 112 -24.55 -0.59 5.97
C VAL A 112 -24.38 -1.62 7.08
N GLN A 113 -24.20 -1.16 8.32
CA GLN A 113 -24.16 -2.05 9.48
C GLN A 113 -25.54 -2.71 9.67
N PHE A 114 -25.57 -4.02 9.85
CA PHE A 114 -26.75 -4.81 10.21
C PHE A 114 -26.46 -5.73 11.40
N GLY A 115 -27.51 -6.25 12.07
CA GLY A 115 -27.33 -7.16 13.21
C GLY A 115 -26.72 -6.50 14.46
N GLY A 116 -27.05 -5.23 14.74
CA GLY A 116 -26.49 -4.47 15.88
C GLY A 116 -26.95 -4.92 17.27
N SER A 117 -27.75 -5.98 17.37
CA SER A 117 -28.27 -6.54 18.62
C SER A 117 -28.26 -8.07 18.53
N SER A 118 -28.22 -8.74 19.67
CA SER A 118 -28.32 -10.21 19.71
C SER A 118 -29.70 -10.69 19.26
N GLY A 119 -29.74 -11.79 18.52
CA GLY A 119 -30.97 -12.39 18.01
C GLY A 119 -30.92 -12.54 16.48
N ALA A 120 -31.89 -13.26 15.91
CA ALA A 120 -32.02 -13.33 14.46
C ALA A 120 -32.55 -11.99 13.92
N ASP A 121 -31.82 -11.38 12.99
CA ASP A 121 -32.29 -10.27 12.19
C ASP A 121 -32.81 -10.84 10.86
N ALA A 122 -34.12 -10.72 10.62
CA ALA A 122 -34.76 -11.24 9.41
C ALA A 122 -34.75 -10.24 8.25
N THR A 123 -34.18 -9.05 8.44
CA THR A 123 -34.11 -8.00 7.42
C THR A 123 -33.20 -8.45 6.28
N VAL A 124 -33.68 -8.36 5.05
CA VAL A 124 -32.89 -8.64 3.85
C VAL A 124 -32.19 -7.37 3.39
N TYR A 125 -30.88 -7.43 3.28
CA TYR A 125 -30.04 -6.33 2.78
C TYR A 125 -29.53 -6.67 1.38
N THR A 126 -29.76 -5.78 0.42
CA THR A 126 -29.25 -5.91 -0.95
C THR A 126 -28.07 -4.97 -1.17
N VAL A 127 -26.98 -5.49 -1.73
CA VAL A 127 -25.81 -4.73 -2.12
C VAL A 127 -25.73 -4.73 -3.64
N ASN A 128 -25.76 -3.56 -4.26
CA ASN A 128 -25.59 -3.40 -5.70
C ASN A 128 -24.32 -2.59 -5.95
N LEU A 129 -23.35 -3.18 -6.63
CA LEU A 129 -22.10 -2.54 -7.04
C LEU A 129 -22.14 -2.39 -8.57
N THR A 130 -22.27 -1.16 -9.07
CA THR A 130 -22.46 -0.90 -10.51
C THR A 130 -21.24 -0.29 -11.20
N ASP A 131 -20.29 0.25 -10.43
CA ASP A 131 -19.15 0.99 -10.95
C ASP A 131 -17.86 0.17 -10.86
N LEU A 132 -17.99 -1.14 -11.06
CA LEU A 132 -16.86 -2.07 -11.06
C LEU A 132 -16.33 -2.19 -12.49
N ASN A 133 -15.20 -1.52 -12.76
CA ASN A 133 -14.53 -1.59 -14.05
C ASN A 133 -13.23 -2.37 -13.91
N TYR A 134 -13.30 -3.68 -14.17
CA TYR A 134 -12.18 -4.60 -14.06
C TYR A 134 -11.98 -5.35 -15.37
N THR A 135 -10.73 -5.62 -15.71
CA THR A 135 -10.38 -6.46 -16.87
C THR A 135 -9.61 -7.70 -16.40
N GLY A 136 -9.83 -8.82 -17.08
CA GLY A 136 -9.20 -10.10 -16.73
C GLY A 136 -9.93 -10.89 -15.64
N GLU A 137 -9.20 -11.76 -14.96
CA GLU A 137 -9.74 -12.58 -13.87
C GLU A 137 -10.04 -11.72 -12.65
N VAL A 138 -11.28 -11.79 -12.16
CA VAL A 138 -11.75 -11.05 -10.98
C VAL A 138 -12.02 -12.01 -9.84
N VAL A 139 -11.41 -11.76 -8.69
CA VAL A 139 -11.69 -12.49 -7.44
C VAL A 139 -12.53 -11.60 -6.53
N VAL A 140 -13.76 -12.01 -6.25
CA VAL A 140 -14.65 -11.31 -5.30
C VAL A 140 -14.55 -11.97 -3.93
N ILE A 141 -14.12 -11.19 -2.93
CA ILE A 141 -14.03 -11.65 -1.53
C ILE A 141 -15.11 -10.96 -0.71
N ILE A 142 -16.04 -11.75 -0.16
CA ILE A 142 -17.03 -11.27 0.80
C ILE A 142 -16.60 -11.68 2.20
N LYS A 143 -16.35 -10.70 3.06
CA LYS A 143 -15.91 -10.90 4.45
C LYS A 143 -16.92 -10.31 5.42
N ASN A 144 -17.23 -11.04 6.49
CA ASN A 144 -17.99 -10.50 7.60
C ASN A 144 -17.07 -9.61 8.46
N VAL A 145 -17.32 -8.30 8.44
CA VAL A 145 -16.57 -7.30 9.21
C VAL A 145 -17.43 -6.76 10.34
N GLY A 146 -16.86 -6.61 11.53
CA GLY A 146 -17.56 -6.09 12.70
C GLY A 146 -16.71 -6.17 13.97
N THR A 147 -17.14 -5.51 15.04
CA THR A 147 -16.36 -5.37 16.29
C THR A 147 -16.67 -6.41 17.35
N ALA A 148 -17.74 -7.19 17.20
CA ALA A 148 -18.10 -8.22 18.19
C ALA A 148 -16.96 -9.23 18.39
N THR A 149 -16.73 -9.67 19.62
CA THR A 149 -15.75 -10.70 19.97
C THR A 149 -16.37 -12.10 20.04
N THR A 150 -17.69 -12.20 19.83
CA THR A 150 -18.49 -13.41 19.80
C THR A 150 -18.87 -13.79 18.35
N ASN A 151 -19.61 -14.90 18.17
CA ASN A 151 -20.01 -15.40 16.87
C ASN A 151 -20.70 -14.32 16.01
N LYS A 152 -20.18 -14.14 14.79
CA LYS A 152 -20.76 -13.29 13.74
C LYS A 152 -21.20 -14.19 12.59
N GLN A 153 -22.48 -14.52 12.55
CA GLN A 153 -23.05 -15.36 11.49
C GLN A 153 -23.88 -14.47 10.57
N THR A 154 -23.63 -14.59 9.27
CA THR A 154 -24.38 -13.92 8.22
C THR A 154 -24.70 -14.98 7.17
N VAL A 155 -25.94 -15.00 6.70
CA VAL A 155 -26.32 -15.78 5.52
C VAL A 155 -26.18 -14.86 4.31
N ILE A 156 -25.39 -15.29 3.34
CA ILE A 156 -25.24 -14.63 2.05
C ILE A 156 -25.89 -15.54 1.02
N ASP A 157 -26.80 -14.98 0.23
CA ASP A 157 -27.54 -15.71 -0.77
C ASP A 157 -27.83 -14.82 -1.99
N ASN A 158 -28.21 -15.43 -3.11
CA ASN A 158 -28.57 -14.77 -4.37
C ASN A 158 -27.45 -13.86 -4.92
N VAL A 159 -26.20 -14.32 -4.85
CA VAL A 159 -25.07 -13.62 -5.45
C VAL A 159 -25.17 -13.71 -6.97
N VAL A 160 -25.25 -12.54 -7.61
CA VAL A 160 -25.33 -12.39 -9.06
C VAL A 160 -24.28 -11.38 -9.50
N TRP A 161 -23.59 -11.66 -10.60
CA TRP A 161 -22.70 -10.72 -11.28
C TRP A 161 -23.12 -10.59 -12.74
N ILE A 162 -22.81 -9.44 -13.34
CA ILE A 162 -23.05 -9.14 -14.75
C ILE A 162 -21.69 -8.83 -15.36
N GLU A 163 -21.31 -9.58 -16.39
CA GLU A 163 -20.12 -9.32 -17.19
C GLU A 163 -20.54 -8.51 -18.42
N ASN A 164 -19.81 -7.43 -18.71
CA ASN A 164 -19.99 -6.70 -19.96
C ASN A 164 -19.03 -7.29 -21.00
N GLU A 165 -19.58 -7.74 -22.14
CA GLU A 165 -18.81 -8.24 -23.29
C GLU A 165 -18.09 -7.12 -24.07
#